data_AF-B8CC43-F1
#
_entry.id   AF-B8CC43-F1
#
_cell.length_a   1.000
_cell.length_b   1.000
_cell.length_c   1.000
_cell.angle_alpha   90.00
_cell.angle_beta   90.00
_cell.angle_gamma   90.00
#
_symmetry.space_group_name_H-M   'P 1'
#
loop_
_entity.id
_entity.type
_entity.pdbx_description
1 polymer ?
#
loop_
_entity_poly.entity_id
_entity_poly.type
_entity_poly.pdbx_seq_one_letter_code
_entity_poly.pdbx_strand_id
1 'polypeptide(L)'
;MASRIRKLMKKYSWIEDETRIYFELIGNASHMFQDILFIASKVNVNGLIFNTIYFEGVVYVTMQDGSGVQPLLDINFPDVSIEGEGATLALYTVKSPWMKLSVYQTNRQRKTCPVRPKTPQKPAPRKDLSSDCHVQSYCILKSRDGSDERGVMFRFGAWCYSGRVELTSKISLADVPYVIPALRLQQKKLSFVGDASSLSGSSPFALPLEYAAASSSYMEHEAAESEAILRNLITQVSNDGDKHWLEDDDSSSFFEYSCVNNPGLDDVEFIATKSYNPNGIISISIYYEGSFYLIIDEGNDNPLLDSKFPDISLRGEGHQIQCYPSGLEHWQQLRKMSVWRINTLETTDETIKRSISSAVESNPIETNTPENVGDDTTPLSKQGDTRPDARDNFLEDGSQDSDDENDLKMMKCSINECIDIMDNAISSLLTEDYEMPESLRYKLVKMEDSVKSDESQCGIQTEDQY
;
A
#
# COMPACT_ATOMS: atom_id res chain seq x y z
N MET A 1 -0.34 4.38 38.80
CA MET A 1 0.32 3.30 38.02
C MET A 1 1.83 3.53 37.84
N ALA A 2 2.27 4.77 37.57
CA ALA A 2 3.67 5.15 37.33
C ALA A 2 4.71 4.66 38.37
N SER A 3 4.40 4.61 39.67
CA SER A 3 5.37 4.14 40.70
C SER A 3 5.64 2.62 40.66
N ARG A 4 4.68 1.83 40.14
CA ARG A 4 4.80 0.38 39.98
C ARG A 4 5.60 0.02 38.72
N ILE A 5 5.40 0.77 37.63
CA ILE A 5 6.17 0.60 36.39
C ILE A 5 7.63 0.98 36.59
N ARG A 6 7.93 2.06 37.32
CA ARG A 6 9.33 2.38 37.72
C ARG A 6 9.99 1.27 38.55
N LYS A 7 9.23 0.53 39.37
CA LYS A 7 9.75 -0.64 40.10
C LYS A 7 9.98 -1.84 39.18
N LEU A 8 9.13 -2.01 38.17
CA LEU A 8 9.26 -3.07 37.17
C LEU A 8 10.41 -2.79 36.20
N MET A 9 10.62 -1.56 35.75
CA MET A 9 11.80 -1.17 34.94
C MET A 9 13.11 -1.45 35.67
N LYS A 10 13.18 -1.17 36.98
CA LYS A 10 14.33 -1.54 37.82
C LYS A 10 14.53 -3.06 37.96
N LYS A 11 13.46 -3.85 37.78
CA LYS A 11 13.47 -5.30 37.94
C LYS A 11 13.73 -6.04 36.61
N TYR A 12 13.27 -5.46 35.51
CA TYR A 12 13.31 -6.03 34.17
C TYR A 12 13.90 -5.00 33.22
N SER A 13 15.19 -5.17 32.88
CA SER A 13 15.94 -4.24 32.03
C SER A 13 15.40 -4.15 30.60
N TRP A 14 14.65 -5.16 30.14
CA TRP A 14 14.06 -5.16 28.79
C TRP A 14 12.86 -4.23 28.64
N ILE A 15 12.25 -3.78 29.73
CA ILE A 15 11.11 -2.84 29.68
C ILE A 15 11.58 -1.46 29.18
N GLU A 16 12.87 -1.15 29.27
CA GLU A 16 13.44 0.12 28.79
C GLU A 16 13.56 0.18 27.25
N ASP A 17 13.49 -0.95 26.54
CA ASP A 17 13.54 -0.98 25.08
C ASP A 17 12.13 -0.89 24.48
N GLU A 18 11.64 0.35 24.32
CA GLU A 18 10.30 0.67 23.81
C GLU A 18 10.00 0.07 22.43
N THR A 19 11.04 -0.18 21.63
CA THR A 19 10.89 -0.75 20.28
C THR A 19 10.59 -2.25 20.29
N ARG A 20 10.67 -2.87 21.47
CA ARG A 20 10.52 -4.32 21.67
C ARG A 20 9.45 -4.68 22.67
N ILE A 21 8.59 -3.76 23.08
CA ILE A 21 7.50 -4.08 24.00
C ILE A 21 6.13 -3.92 23.36
N TYR A 22 5.18 -4.69 23.86
CA TYR A 22 3.76 -4.47 23.62
C TYR A 22 2.98 -4.59 24.93
N PHE A 23 1.86 -3.91 24.99
CA PHE A 23 0.91 -3.98 26.08
C PHE A 23 -0.26 -4.88 25.70
N GLU A 24 -0.74 -5.63 26.67
CA GLU A 24 -1.91 -6.49 26.55
C GLU A 24 -2.92 -6.05 27.60
N LEU A 25 -4.10 -5.66 27.15
CA LEU A 25 -5.23 -5.30 27.99
C LEU A 25 -6.33 -6.35 27.78
N ILE A 26 -6.50 -7.21 28.77
CA ILE A 26 -7.54 -8.24 28.79
C ILE A 26 -8.78 -7.65 29.46
N GLY A 27 -9.94 -7.79 28.83
CA GLY A 27 -11.23 -7.39 29.40
C GLY A 27 -12.37 -8.33 29.05
N ASN A 28 -13.46 -8.24 29.81
CA ASN A 28 -14.78 -8.70 29.37
C ASN A 28 -15.40 -7.65 28.44
N ALA A 29 -14.77 -7.46 27.28
CA ALA A 29 -15.21 -6.48 26.30
C ALA A 29 -16.29 -7.05 25.34
N SER A 30 -16.80 -8.26 25.62
CA SER A 30 -17.79 -8.95 24.78
C SER A 30 -19.09 -8.16 24.58
N HIS A 31 -19.44 -7.27 25.52
CA HIS A 31 -20.60 -6.39 25.40
C HIS A 31 -20.29 -5.08 24.64
N MET A 32 -19.02 -4.65 24.57
CA MET A 32 -18.59 -3.45 23.86
C MET A 32 -18.32 -3.71 22.37
N PHE A 33 -17.89 -4.94 22.06
CA PHE A 33 -17.48 -5.38 20.74
C PHE A 33 -18.29 -6.60 20.30
N GLN A 34 -19.59 -6.61 20.63
CA GLN A 34 -20.50 -7.64 20.19
C GLN A 34 -20.47 -7.69 18.65
N ASP A 35 -20.27 -8.89 18.10
CA ASP A 35 -20.13 -9.16 16.65
C ASP A 35 -18.87 -8.60 15.97
N ILE A 36 -17.89 -8.11 16.74
CA ILE A 36 -16.59 -7.68 16.20
C ILE A 36 -15.55 -8.77 16.43
N LEU A 37 -15.02 -9.33 15.34
CA LEU A 37 -13.93 -10.32 15.39
C LEU A 37 -12.56 -9.67 15.59
N PHE A 38 -12.30 -8.57 14.88
CA PHE A 38 -10.97 -7.97 14.79
C PHE A 38 -11.04 -6.47 14.53
N ILE A 39 -10.19 -5.70 15.21
CA ILE A 39 -9.96 -4.28 14.91
C ILE A 39 -8.45 -4.08 14.83
N ALA A 40 -7.99 -3.33 13.84
CA ALA A 40 -6.63 -2.81 13.80
C ALA A 40 -6.67 -1.30 13.54
N SER A 41 -5.95 -0.55 14.34
CA SER A 41 -5.86 0.90 14.23
C SER A 41 -4.42 1.34 14.38
N LYS A 42 -3.98 2.25 13.50
CA LYS A 42 -2.67 2.89 13.55
C LYS A 42 -2.87 4.38 13.66
N VAL A 43 -2.36 4.98 14.73
CA VAL A 43 -2.54 6.39 15.04
C VAL A 43 -1.19 7.02 15.25
N ASN A 44 -0.91 8.12 14.54
CA ASN A 44 0.28 8.93 14.80
C ASN A 44 -0.10 10.17 15.62
N VAL A 45 0.46 10.30 16.81
CA VAL A 45 0.25 11.44 17.71
C VAL A 45 1.60 11.80 18.35
N ASN A 46 1.95 13.09 18.30
CA ASN A 46 3.15 13.63 18.96
C ASN A 46 4.47 12.94 18.58
N GLY A 47 4.60 12.46 17.33
CA GLY A 47 5.80 11.75 16.89
C GLY A 47 5.89 10.31 17.37
N LEU A 48 4.78 9.74 17.87
CA LEU A 48 4.67 8.32 18.22
C LEU A 48 3.62 7.65 17.33
N ILE A 49 3.87 6.40 16.96
CA ILE A 49 2.90 5.53 16.28
C ILE A 49 2.36 4.53 17.28
N PHE A 50 1.05 4.58 17.50
CA PHE A 50 0.29 3.61 18.28
C PHE A 50 -0.36 2.61 17.33
N ASN A 51 -0.01 1.33 17.45
CA ASN A 51 -0.78 0.26 16.81
C ASN A 51 -1.64 -0.42 17.86
N THR A 52 -2.95 -0.31 17.71
CA THR A 52 -3.95 -0.94 18.56
C THR A 52 -4.62 -2.07 17.79
N ILE A 53 -4.59 -3.28 18.34
CA ILE A 53 -5.21 -4.47 17.77
C ILE A 53 -6.20 -5.03 18.79
N TYR A 54 -7.46 -5.19 18.41
CA TYR A 54 -8.43 -5.96 19.20
C TYR A 54 -8.64 -7.33 18.54
N PHE A 55 -8.55 -8.39 19.34
CA PHE A 55 -8.86 -9.76 18.91
C PHE A 55 -9.41 -10.56 20.09
N GLU A 56 -10.59 -11.16 19.92
CA GLU A 56 -11.24 -12.06 20.89
C GLU A 56 -11.26 -11.55 22.35
N GLY A 57 -11.60 -10.28 22.56
CA GLY A 57 -11.71 -9.70 23.92
C GLY A 57 -10.39 -9.16 24.50
N VAL A 58 -9.29 -9.25 23.74
CA VAL A 58 -7.97 -8.73 24.14
C VAL A 58 -7.58 -7.56 23.25
N VAL A 59 -7.09 -6.48 23.87
CA VAL A 59 -6.52 -5.34 23.17
C VAL A 59 -5.00 -5.37 23.32
N TYR A 60 -4.29 -5.41 22.20
CA TYR A 60 -2.84 -5.29 22.10
C TYR A 60 -2.48 -3.88 21.65
N VAL A 61 -1.50 -3.27 22.33
CA VAL A 61 -0.99 -1.94 21.97
C VAL A 61 0.51 -2.01 21.81
N THR A 62 1.01 -1.55 20.67
CA THR A 62 2.45 -1.32 20.48
C THR A 62 2.70 0.15 20.24
N MET A 63 3.89 0.59 20.61
CA MET A 63 4.37 1.93 20.35
C MET A 63 5.64 1.87 19.52
N GLN A 64 5.76 2.77 18.56
CA GLN A 64 6.95 2.93 17.74
C GLN A 64 7.26 4.42 17.60
N ASP A 65 8.53 4.75 17.37
CA ASP A 65 8.90 6.09 16.96
C ASP A 65 8.20 6.43 15.63
N GLY A 66 7.47 7.52 15.64
CA GLY A 66 6.70 8.08 14.53
C GLY A 66 7.29 9.37 13.98
N SER A 67 8.51 9.73 14.39
CA SER A 67 9.21 10.90 13.90
C SER A 67 9.55 10.75 12.40
N GLY A 68 9.52 11.88 11.66
CA GLY A 68 9.85 11.93 10.24
C GLY A 68 8.65 11.89 9.28
N VAL A 69 8.93 11.62 8.00
CA VAL A 69 7.92 11.60 6.93
C VAL A 69 7.11 10.31 7.04
N GLN A 70 5.81 10.47 7.26
CA GLN A 70 4.90 9.34 7.33
C GLN A 70 4.46 8.94 5.93
N PRO A 71 4.70 7.69 5.52
CA PRO A 71 4.09 7.19 4.31
C PRO A 71 2.58 7.16 4.49
N LEU A 72 1.86 7.63 3.47
CA LEU A 72 0.40 7.51 3.42
C LEU A 72 -0.07 6.06 3.59
N LEU A 73 0.73 5.10 3.14
CA LEU A 73 0.39 3.68 3.12
C LEU A 73 1.32 2.88 4.00
N ASP A 74 1.11 2.99 5.31
CA ASP A 74 1.77 2.15 6.31
C ASP A 74 0.82 1.08 6.86
N ILE A 75 0.73 -0.04 6.15
CA ILE A 75 -0.12 -1.17 6.52
C ILE A 75 0.58 -2.21 7.42
N ASN A 76 1.81 -1.93 7.86
CA ASN A 76 2.57 -2.89 8.66
C ASN A 76 2.15 -2.83 10.13
N PHE A 77 1.46 -3.86 10.61
CA PHE A 77 1.19 -4.05 12.03
C PHE A 77 2.25 -4.99 12.64
N PRO A 78 2.71 -4.72 13.87
CA PRO A 78 3.62 -5.61 14.56
C PRO A 78 2.94 -6.94 14.89
N ASP A 79 3.75 -7.99 14.85
CA ASP A 79 3.33 -9.34 15.22
C ASP A 79 3.43 -9.50 16.74
N VAL A 80 2.27 -9.71 17.37
CA VAL A 80 2.11 -9.89 18.82
C VAL A 80 1.77 -11.34 19.20
N SER A 81 1.85 -12.27 18.25
CA SER A 81 1.48 -13.69 18.47
C SER A 81 2.50 -14.49 19.29
N ILE A 82 3.75 -14.02 19.35
CA ILE A 82 4.83 -14.70 20.07
C ILE A 82 5.20 -13.87 21.30
N GLU A 83 4.79 -14.36 22.45
CA GLU A 83 5.12 -13.75 23.74
C GLU A 83 6.60 -14.01 24.09
N GLY A 84 7.32 -12.96 24.45
CA GLY A 84 8.60 -13.04 25.15
C GLY A 84 8.38 -13.03 26.67
N GLU A 85 9.31 -12.46 27.42
CA GLU A 85 9.11 -12.24 28.85
C GLU A 85 7.99 -11.22 29.11
N GLY A 86 7.17 -11.44 30.14
CA GLY A 86 6.01 -10.61 30.45
C GLY A 86 5.87 -10.25 31.93
N ALA A 87 5.21 -9.11 32.20
CA ALA A 87 4.92 -8.65 33.55
C ALA A 87 3.52 -8.03 33.66
N THR A 88 2.77 -8.35 34.72
CA THR A 88 1.47 -7.72 35.00
C THR A 88 1.65 -6.34 35.64
N LEU A 89 1.15 -5.32 34.96
CA LEU A 89 1.19 -3.93 35.39
C LEU A 89 0.04 -3.60 36.33
N ALA A 90 -1.18 -4.00 35.98
CA ALA A 90 -2.39 -3.71 36.73
C ALA A 90 -3.41 -4.85 36.66
N LEU A 91 -4.23 -4.94 37.71
CA LEU A 91 -5.45 -5.73 37.76
C LEU A 91 -6.57 -4.76 38.12
N TYR A 92 -7.66 -4.82 37.38
CA TYR A 92 -8.80 -3.92 37.52
C TYR A 92 -9.95 -4.65 38.23
N THR A 93 -10.77 -3.89 38.95
CA THR A 93 -11.92 -4.41 39.71
C THR A 93 -13.20 -4.46 38.87
N VAL A 94 -14.21 -5.18 39.36
CA VAL A 94 -15.50 -5.53 38.72
C VAL A 94 -16.28 -4.38 38.04
N LYS A 95 -16.00 -3.11 38.37
CA LYS A 95 -16.64 -1.95 37.74
C LYS A 95 -16.03 -1.55 36.38
N SER A 96 -14.95 -2.19 35.95
CA SER A 96 -14.31 -1.95 34.66
C SER A 96 -14.57 -3.11 33.71
N PRO A 97 -14.79 -2.85 32.40
CA PRO A 97 -14.79 -3.91 31.40
C PRO A 97 -13.42 -4.58 31.30
N TRP A 98 -12.36 -3.89 31.73
CA TRP A 98 -10.99 -4.41 31.75
C TRP A 98 -10.70 -5.18 33.02
N MET A 99 -9.89 -6.24 32.91
CA MET A 99 -9.50 -7.12 34.01
C MET A 99 -8.01 -7.05 34.33
N LYS A 100 -7.15 -7.00 33.30
CA LYS A 100 -5.69 -7.10 33.46
C LYS A 100 -4.97 -6.29 32.40
N LEU A 101 -3.96 -5.54 32.82
CA LEU A 101 -2.98 -4.91 31.95
C LEU A 101 -1.61 -5.56 32.17
N SER A 102 -1.02 -6.06 31.09
CA SER A 102 0.31 -6.66 31.04
C SER A 102 1.21 -5.91 30.07
N VAL A 103 2.52 -6.04 30.25
CA VAL A 103 3.53 -5.67 29.25
C VAL A 103 4.35 -6.90 28.92
N TYR A 104 4.66 -7.10 27.66
CA TYR A 104 5.46 -8.22 27.15
C TYR A 104 6.56 -7.72 26.23
N GLN A 105 7.65 -8.47 26.20
CA GLN A 105 8.69 -8.32 25.20
C GLN A 105 8.26 -9.02 23.91
N THR A 106 8.43 -8.36 22.78
CA THR A 106 8.31 -8.94 21.44
C THR A 106 9.51 -9.86 21.18
N ASN A 107 9.26 -11.11 20.79
CA ASN A 107 10.32 -12.09 20.61
C ASN A 107 11.02 -12.04 19.23
N ARG A 108 10.82 -10.97 18.46
CA ARG A 108 11.45 -10.81 17.14
C ARG A 108 12.86 -10.26 17.30
N GLN A 109 13.85 -11.12 17.08
CA GLN A 109 15.12 -10.68 16.51
C GLN A 109 14.83 -10.05 15.14
N ARG A 110 14.59 -8.74 15.09
CA ARG A 110 14.80 -8.03 13.84
C ARG A 110 16.28 -8.19 13.53
N LYS A 111 16.61 -8.94 12.47
CA LYS A 111 17.74 -8.57 11.63
C LYS A 111 17.40 -7.18 11.11
N THR A 112 17.71 -6.15 11.89
CA THR A 112 17.69 -4.79 11.42
C THR A 112 18.62 -4.77 10.22
N CYS A 113 18.07 -4.57 9.03
CA CYS A 113 18.92 -4.18 7.91
C CYS A 113 19.69 -2.96 8.40
N PRO A 114 21.04 -3.00 8.45
CA PRO A 114 21.79 -1.85 8.89
C PRO A 114 21.45 -0.71 7.94
N VAL A 115 20.78 0.32 8.47
CA VAL A 115 20.70 1.61 7.80
C VAL A 115 22.14 2.09 7.75
N ARG A 116 22.83 1.81 6.64
CA ARG A 116 24.17 2.35 6.43
C ARG A 116 24.03 3.86 6.54
N PRO A 117 24.81 4.53 7.42
CA PRO A 117 24.89 5.97 7.39
C PRO A 117 25.27 6.37 5.97
N LYS A 118 24.36 7.08 5.29
CA LYS A 118 24.62 7.55 3.94
C LYS A 118 25.77 8.55 4.05
N THR A 119 26.96 8.13 3.61
CA THR A 119 28.05 9.04 3.26
C THR A 119 27.45 10.20 2.44
N PRO A 120 27.89 11.45 2.62
CA PRO A 120 27.37 12.60 1.85
C PRO A 120 27.69 12.40 0.37
N GLN A 121 26.83 11.68 -0.34
CA GLN A 121 26.91 11.55 -1.78
C GLN A 121 26.32 12.82 -2.36
N LYS A 122 27.06 13.39 -3.32
CA LYS A 122 26.62 14.48 -4.17
C LYS A 122 25.17 14.19 -4.61
N PRO A 123 24.21 15.11 -4.43
CA PRO A 123 22.81 14.82 -4.68
C PRO A 123 22.66 14.29 -6.11
N ALA A 124 22.22 13.03 -6.22
CA ALA A 124 21.91 12.43 -7.51
C ALA A 124 20.88 13.33 -8.22
N PRO A 125 20.96 13.47 -9.56
CA PRO A 125 19.98 14.22 -10.31
C PRO A 125 18.58 13.70 -9.97
N ARG A 126 17.65 14.62 -9.69
CA ARG A 126 16.26 14.30 -9.36
C ARG A 126 15.39 14.53 -10.57
N LYS A 127 14.32 13.75 -10.67
CA LYS A 127 13.29 13.86 -11.69
C LYS A 127 12.00 14.30 -11.01
N ASP A 128 11.39 15.32 -11.57
CA ASP A 128 10.11 15.86 -11.12
C ASP A 128 9.00 15.22 -11.94
N LEU A 129 8.15 14.44 -11.28
CA LEU A 129 6.97 13.79 -11.85
C LEU A 129 5.67 14.47 -11.38
N SER A 130 5.77 15.66 -10.75
CA SER A 130 4.60 16.39 -10.27
C SER A 130 3.61 16.67 -11.41
N SER A 131 2.34 16.72 -11.05
CA SER A 131 1.23 17.01 -11.94
C SER A 131 0.21 17.83 -11.17
N ASP A 132 -0.57 18.61 -11.90
CA ASP A 132 -1.73 19.37 -11.41
C ASP A 132 -2.97 18.50 -11.16
N CYS A 133 -2.95 17.22 -11.57
CA CYS A 133 -4.01 16.26 -11.34
C CYS A 133 -3.65 15.21 -10.28
N HIS A 134 -4.66 14.52 -9.75
CA HIS A 134 -4.42 13.39 -8.85
C HIS A 134 -4.03 12.17 -9.69
N VAL A 135 -2.82 11.63 -9.47
CA VAL A 135 -2.26 10.53 -10.28
C VAL A 135 -2.04 9.28 -9.44
N GLN A 136 -2.53 8.15 -9.94
CA GLN A 136 -2.24 6.82 -9.41
C GLN A 136 -1.55 5.99 -10.51
N SER A 137 -0.27 5.68 -10.34
CA SER A 137 0.51 4.95 -11.35
C SER A 137 1.16 3.69 -10.79
N TYR A 138 1.12 2.63 -11.57
CA TYR A 138 1.78 1.35 -11.35
C TYR A 138 2.76 1.13 -12.49
N CYS A 139 4.03 0.93 -12.19
CA CYS A 139 5.06 0.58 -13.18
C CYS A 139 5.75 -0.71 -12.76
N ILE A 140 5.71 -1.71 -13.65
CA ILE A 140 6.21 -3.06 -13.42
C ILE A 140 7.32 -3.32 -14.42
N LEU A 141 8.51 -3.63 -13.91
CA LEU A 141 9.66 -3.99 -14.73
C LEU A 141 9.62 -5.47 -15.11
N LYS A 142 10.12 -5.81 -16.28
CA LYS A 142 10.29 -7.20 -16.76
C LYS A 142 11.11 -8.03 -15.78
N SER A 143 10.84 -9.34 -15.71
CA SER A 143 11.74 -10.27 -15.01
C SER A 143 13.11 -10.27 -15.64
N ARG A 144 14.16 -10.19 -14.83
CA ARG A 144 15.55 -10.31 -15.33
C ARG A 144 16.02 -11.76 -15.49
N ASP A 145 15.38 -12.66 -14.77
CA ASP A 145 15.77 -14.07 -14.59
C ASP A 145 14.66 -15.05 -15.00
N GLY A 146 13.54 -14.54 -15.52
CA GLY A 146 12.35 -15.34 -15.82
C GLY A 146 11.63 -15.87 -14.58
N SER A 147 11.96 -15.39 -13.38
CA SER A 147 11.18 -15.65 -12.17
C SER A 147 9.80 -14.98 -12.23
N ASP A 148 9.01 -15.14 -11.17
CA ASP A 148 7.75 -14.45 -10.94
C ASP A 148 7.96 -13.13 -10.16
N GLU A 149 9.19 -12.84 -9.71
CA GLU A 149 9.51 -11.62 -8.98
C GLU A 149 9.68 -10.44 -9.94
N ARG A 150 9.00 -9.32 -9.66
CA ARG A 150 9.05 -8.10 -10.46
C ARG A 150 9.41 -6.91 -9.59
N GLY A 151 10.25 -6.03 -10.14
CA GLY A 151 10.48 -4.71 -9.58
C GLY A 151 9.29 -3.81 -9.88
N VAL A 152 8.72 -3.19 -8.85
CA VAL A 152 7.52 -2.37 -8.97
C VAL A 152 7.71 -0.99 -8.36
N MET A 153 7.12 0.02 -9.00
CA MET A 153 6.86 1.33 -8.43
C MET A 153 5.36 1.57 -8.40
N PHE A 154 4.88 2.00 -7.25
CA PHE A 154 3.53 2.51 -7.06
C PHE A 154 3.60 4.00 -6.69
N ARG A 155 2.91 4.84 -7.45
CA ARG A 155 2.71 6.26 -7.15
C ARG A 155 1.26 6.46 -6.77
N PHE A 156 1.06 7.18 -5.67
CA PHE A 156 -0.24 7.71 -5.27
C PHE A 156 -0.10 9.20 -5.00
N GLY A 157 -0.68 10.05 -5.86
CA GLY A 157 -0.50 11.50 -5.80
C GLY A 157 0.98 11.89 -5.80
N ALA A 158 1.44 12.49 -4.71
CA ALA A 158 2.82 12.90 -4.50
C ALA A 158 3.72 11.80 -3.91
N TRP A 159 3.17 10.68 -3.43
CA TRP A 159 3.95 9.65 -2.74
C TRP A 159 4.36 8.53 -3.68
N CYS A 160 5.66 8.20 -3.69
CA CYS A 160 6.20 7.07 -4.45
C CYS A 160 6.68 5.95 -3.53
N TYR A 161 6.32 4.72 -3.87
CA TYR A 161 6.66 3.49 -3.17
C TYR A 161 7.29 2.51 -4.15
N SER A 162 8.36 1.82 -3.75
CA SER A 162 8.99 0.81 -4.58
C SER A 162 9.35 -0.43 -3.78
N GLY A 163 9.35 -1.56 -4.46
CA GLY A 163 9.72 -2.85 -3.87
C GLY A 163 9.70 -3.94 -4.92
N ARG A 164 9.72 -5.18 -4.43
CA ARG A 164 9.61 -6.37 -5.26
C ARG A 164 8.36 -7.15 -4.86
N VAL A 165 7.63 -7.63 -5.85
CA VAL A 165 6.39 -8.40 -5.68
C VAL A 165 6.43 -9.63 -6.57
N GLU A 166 5.68 -10.66 -6.19
CA GLU A 166 5.52 -11.88 -7.01
C GLU A 166 4.25 -11.73 -7.84
N LEU A 167 4.36 -11.82 -9.16
CA LEU A 167 3.25 -11.72 -10.11
C LEU A 167 3.20 -12.99 -10.97
N THR A 168 2.25 -13.07 -11.90
CA THR A 168 2.22 -14.17 -12.86
C THR A 168 3.48 -14.15 -13.73
N SER A 169 3.94 -15.33 -14.16
CA SER A 169 5.14 -15.49 -14.99
C SER A 169 5.15 -14.64 -16.26
N LYS A 170 3.96 -14.41 -16.83
CA LYS A 170 3.74 -13.49 -17.94
C LYS A 170 2.49 -12.65 -17.67
N ILE A 171 2.62 -11.34 -17.80
CA ILE A 171 1.49 -10.42 -17.82
C ILE A 171 0.98 -10.32 -19.26
N SER A 172 -0.34 -10.37 -19.43
CA SER A 172 -1.04 -10.05 -20.68
C SER A 172 -2.06 -8.93 -20.45
N LEU A 173 -2.64 -8.40 -21.53
CA LEU A 173 -3.69 -7.38 -21.44
C LEU A 173 -4.93 -7.87 -20.66
N ALA A 174 -5.24 -9.16 -20.71
CA ALA A 174 -6.36 -9.74 -19.97
C ALA A 174 -6.12 -9.76 -18.45
N ASP A 175 -4.86 -9.65 -18.04
CA ASP A 175 -4.47 -9.71 -16.64
C ASP A 175 -4.57 -8.33 -15.95
N VAL A 176 -4.77 -7.25 -16.72
CA VAL A 176 -4.80 -5.87 -16.21
C VAL A 176 -5.74 -5.67 -15.02
N PRO A 177 -7.00 -6.17 -15.05
CA PRO A 177 -7.91 -6.03 -13.91
C PRO A 177 -7.44 -6.74 -12.65
N TYR A 178 -6.53 -7.71 -12.76
CA TYR A 178 -6.13 -8.61 -11.67
C TYR A 178 -4.72 -8.30 -11.13
N VAL A 179 -3.80 -7.82 -11.98
CA VAL A 179 -2.42 -7.50 -11.60
C VAL A 179 -2.37 -6.42 -10.51
N ILE A 180 -3.21 -5.40 -10.62
CA ILE A 180 -3.22 -4.27 -9.67
C ILE A 180 -3.77 -4.67 -8.30
N PRO A 181 -4.91 -5.40 -8.20
CA PRO A 181 -5.31 -6.05 -6.95
C PRO A 181 -4.23 -6.96 -6.36
N ALA A 182 -3.57 -7.80 -7.16
CA ALA A 182 -2.50 -8.69 -6.70
C ALA A 182 -1.29 -7.93 -6.13
N LEU A 183 -0.91 -6.81 -6.76
CA LEU A 183 0.11 -5.90 -6.26
C LEU A 183 -0.31 -5.27 -4.93
N ARG A 184 -1.58 -4.89 -4.76
CA ARG A 184 -2.10 -4.34 -3.49
C ARG A 184 -2.08 -5.35 -2.35
N LEU A 185 -2.36 -6.63 -2.61
CA LEU A 185 -2.21 -7.68 -1.59
C LEU A 185 -0.75 -7.79 -1.08
N GLN A 186 0.21 -7.38 -1.90
CA GLN A 186 1.63 -7.36 -1.59
C GLN A 186 2.17 -5.97 -1.27
N GLN A 187 1.29 -4.99 -1.02
CA GLN A 187 1.67 -3.60 -0.76
C GLN A 187 2.63 -3.47 0.43
N LYS A 188 2.58 -4.39 1.41
CA LYS A 188 3.53 -4.46 2.54
C LYS A 188 4.98 -4.68 2.12
N LYS A 189 5.23 -5.20 0.91
CA LYS A 189 6.57 -5.38 0.33
C LYS A 189 7.14 -4.08 -0.27
N LEU A 190 6.32 -3.03 -0.39
CA LEU A 190 6.74 -1.74 -0.95
C LEU A 190 7.21 -0.79 0.17
N SER A 191 8.32 -0.10 -0.08
CA SER A 191 8.87 0.91 0.82
C SER A 191 8.73 2.29 0.21
N PHE A 192 8.46 3.31 1.03
CA PHE A 192 8.46 4.70 0.57
C PHE A 192 9.84 5.09 0.07
N VAL A 193 9.89 5.65 -1.15
CA VAL A 193 11.16 6.06 -1.79
C VAL A 193 11.31 7.57 -1.93
N GLY A 194 10.22 8.33 -1.80
CA GLY A 194 10.25 9.78 -1.84
C GLY A 194 9.01 10.39 -2.47
N ASP A 195 9.06 11.72 -2.62
CA ASP A 195 8.03 12.49 -3.30
C ASP A 195 8.20 12.42 -4.83
N ALA A 196 7.09 12.41 -5.57
CA ALA A 196 7.05 12.44 -7.03
C ALA A 196 7.85 13.61 -7.62
N SER A 197 7.88 14.76 -6.94
CA SER A 197 8.67 15.94 -7.33
C SER A 197 10.18 15.79 -7.17
N SER A 198 10.62 14.73 -6.48
CA SER A 198 12.01 14.57 -6.06
C SER A 198 12.54 13.15 -6.26
N LEU A 199 11.91 12.38 -7.15
CA LEU A 199 12.30 11.01 -7.41
C LEU A 199 13.76 10.95 -7.90
N SER A 200 14.53 10.03 -7.36
CA SER A 200 15.93 9.87 -7.75
C SER A 200 16.03 9.49 -9.23
N GLY A 201 16.82 10.23 -10.00
CA GLY A 201 17.06 9.94 -11.42
C GLY A 201 17.85 8.65 -11.67
N SER A 202 18.46 8.07 -10.64
CA SER A 202 19.04 6.71 -10.71
C SER A 202 18.02 5.60 -10.47
N SER A 203 16.77 5.95 -10.14
CA SER A 203 15.67 4.97 -10.06
C SER A 203 15.41 4.38 -11.45
N PRO A 204 15.28 3.04 -11.58
CA PRO A 204 14.93 2.43 -12.86
C PRO A 204 13.53 2.81 -13.34
N PHE A 205 12.71 3.41 -12.47
CA PHE A 205 11.34 3.83 -12.77
C PHE A 205 11.24 5.29 -13.20
N ALA A 206 12.28 6.11 -13.00
CA ALA A 206 12.19 7.56 -13.21
C ALA A 206 11.94 7.90 -14.68
N LEU A 207 12.73 7.33 -15.60
CA LEU A 207 12.57 7.56 -17.03
C LEU A 207 11.26 6.96 -17.58
N PRO A 208 10.88 5.70 -17.25
CA PRO A 208 9.58 5.16 -17.64
C PRO A 208 8.38 6.02 -17.25
N LEU A 209 8.35 6.49 -16.00
CA LEU A 209 7.21 7.26 -15.49
C LEU A 209 7.18 8.68 -16.05
N GLU A 210 8.33 9.30 -16.27
CA GLU A 210 8.42 10.60 -16.96
C GLU A 210 7.91 10.48 -18.39
N TYR A 211 8.34 9.45 -19.12
CA TYR A 211 7.89 9.20 -20.49
C TYR A 211 6.39 8.91 -20.54
N ALA A 212 5.88 8.01 -19.68
CA ALA A 212 4.45 7.69 -19.62
C ALA A 212 3.58 8.91 -19.25
N ALA A 213 4.06 9.78 -18.35
CA ALA A 213 3.36 11.02 -18.00
C ALA A 213 3.28 11.97 -19.20
N ALA A 214 4.38 12.18 -19.92
CA ALA A 214 4.39 12.99 -21.15
C ALA A 214 3.49 12.40 -22.24
N SER A 215 3.56 11.07 -22.44
CA SER A 215 2.71 10.36 -23.40
C SER A 215 1.22 10.48 -23.07
N SER A 216 0.81 10.54 -21.81
CA SER A 216 -0.60 10.73 -21.44
C SER A 216 -1.17 12.02 -22.04
N SER A 217 -0.46 13.14 -21.86
CA SER A 217 -0.87 14.43 -22.40
C SER A 217 -0.93 14.42 -23.93
N TYR A 218 -0.02 13.72 -24.60
CA TYR A 218 -0.04 13.58 -26.06
C TYR A 218 -1.22 12.72 -26.54
N MET A 219 -1.53 11.64 -25.83
CA MET A 219 -2.69 10.79 -26.15
C MET A 219 -4.00 11.55 -26.01
N GLU A 220 -4.19 12.26 -24.90
CA GLU A 220 -5.39 13.08 -24.66
C GLU A 220 -5.55 14.15 -25.72
N HIS A 221 -4.46 14.82 -26.12
CA HIS A 221 -4.48 15.81 -27.20
C HIS A 221 -4.88 15.19 -28.55
N GLU A 222 -4.26 14.08 -28.96
CA GLU A 222 -4.59 13.41 -30.22
C GLU A 222 -6.01 12.81 -30.21
N ALA A 223 -6.50 12.35 -29.05
CA ALA A 223 -7.89 11.92 -28.89
C ALA A 223 -8.86 13.08 -29.15
N ALA A 224 -8.60 14.26 -28.57
CA ALA A 224 -9.40 15.45 -28.80
C ALA A 224 -9.36 15.90 -30.28
N GLU A 225 -8.18 15.94 -30.90
CA GLU A 225 -8.03 16.35 -32.32
C GLU A 225 -8.70 15.36 -33.29
N SER A 226 -8.92 14.10 -32.87
CA SER A 226 -9.61 13.10 -33.67
C SER A 226 -11.13 13.30 -33.79
N GLU A 227 -11.72 14.23 -33.02
CA GLU A 227 -13.17 14.46 -32.95
C GLU A 227 -13.81 14.64 -34.34
N ALA A 228 -13.20 15.44 -35.22
CA ALA A 228 -13.74 15.68 -36.56
C ALA A 228 -13.72 14.41 -37.43
N ILE A 229 -12.70 13.55 -37.26
CA ILE A 229 -12.59 12.28 -37.99
C ILE A 229 -13.66 11.30 -37.48
N LEU A 230 -13.84 11.21 -36.16
CA LEU A 230 -14.86 10.37 -35.53
C LEU A 230 -16.26 10.80 -35.94
N ARG A 231 -16.56 12.11 -35.94
CA ARG A 231 -17.84 12.64 -36.44
C ARG A 231 -18.11 12.28 -37.91
N ASN A 232 -17.08 12.36 -38.76
CA ASN A 232 -17.20 11.97 -40.16
C ASN A 232 -17.43 10.45 -40.30
N LEU A 233 -16.75 9.63 -39.51
CA LEU A 233 -16.96 8.17 -39.48
C LEU A 233 -18.39 7.83 -39.06
N ILE A 234 -18.92 8.50 -38.04
CA ILE A 234 -20.30 8.36 -37.58
C ILE A 234 -21.28 8.75 -38.69
N THR A 235 -21.11 9.94 -39.28
CA THR A 235 -22.01 10.48 -40.32
C THR A 235 -22.00 9.66 -41.62
N GLN A 236 -20.84 9.14 -42.03
CA GLN A 236 -20.72 8.31 -43.22
C GLN A 236 -21.42 6.95 -43.05
N VAL A 237 -21.67 6.54 -41.80
CA VAL A 237 -22.10 5.18 -41.46
C VAL A 237 -23.54 5.12 -40.96
N SER A 238 -24.22 6.26 -40.81
CA SER A 238 -25.69 6.32 -40.63
C SER A 238 -26.50 5.68 -41.79
N ASN A 239 -25.83 5.16 -42.83
CA ASN A 239 -26.43 4.41 -43.95
C ASN A 239 -26.16 2.89 -43.92
N ASP A 240 -25.28 2.39 -43.04
CA ASP A 240 -24.88 0.98 -42.92
C ASP A 240 -24.81 0.65 -41.42
N GLY A 241 -25.76 -0.12 -40.87
CA GLY A 241 -26.03 -0.27 -39.43
C GLY A 241 -24.92 -0.85 -38.53
N ASP A 242 -23.68 -0.97 -39.03
CA ASP A 242 -22.54 -1.67 -38.40
C ASP A 242 -21.68 -0.81 -37.45
N LYS A 243 -22.00 0.48 -37.21
CA LYS A 243 -21.17 1.33 -36.31
C LYS A 243 -21.96 2.22 -35.32
N HIS A 244 -23.19 1.84 -34.98
CA HIS A 244 -23.96 2.53 -33.94
C HIS A 244 -23.24 2.59 -32.59
N TRP A 245 -22.31 1.66 -32.32
CA TRP A 245 -21.55 1.66 -31.09
C TRP A 245 -20.66 2.90 -30.92
N LEU A 246 -20.27 3.62 -31.97
CA LEU A 246 -19.51 4.87 -31.79
C LEU A 246 -20.37 6.01 -31.20
N GLU A 247 -21.70 5.88 -31.22
CA GLU A 247 -22.67 6.82 -30.64
C GLU A 247 -23.33 6.29 -29.37
N ASP A 248 -23.21 4.99 -29.05
CA ASP A 248 -23.81 4.42 -27.85
C ASP A 248 -23.02 4.89 -26.62
N ASP A 249 -23.65 5.74 -25.80
CA ASP A 249 -23.17 6.16 -24.47
C ASP A 249 -22.89 4.94 -23.55
N ASP A 250 -23.56 3.81 -23.80
CA ASP A 250 -23.38 2.54 -23.06
C ASP A 250 -22.18 1.71 -23.54
N SER A 251 -21.53 2.11 -24.64
CA SER A 251 -20.40 1.35 -25.19
C SER A 251 -19.08 1.86 -24.62
N SER A 252 -18.49 1.07 -23.73
CA SER A 252 -17.12 1.33 -23.28
C SER A 252 -16.15 1.21 -24.46
N SER A 253 -15.38 2.26 -24.74
CA SER A 253 -14.42 2.32 -25.83
C SER A 253 -13.04 2.77 -25.33
N PHE A 254 -12.00 2.46 -26.10
CA PHE A 254 -10.63 2.89 -25.80
C PHE A 254 -9.86 3.21 -27.07
N PHE A 255 -8.88 4.10 -26.93
CA PHE A 255 -7.91 4.39 -27.98
C PHE A 255 -6.67 3.50 -27.82
N GLU A 256 -6.13 3.03 -28.94
CA GLU A 256 -4.85 2.33 -29.03
C GLU A 256 -3.85 3.18 -29.84
N TYR A 257 -2.69 3.43 -29.25
CA TYR A 257 -1.57 4.17 -29.84
C TYR A 257 -0.39 3.22 -30.02
N SER A 258 -0.22 2.70 -31.24
CA SER A 258 0.91 1.84 -31.57
C SER A 258 2.16 2.69 -31.71
N CYS A 259 3.19 2.38 -30.92
CA CYS A 259 4.44 3.13 -30.89
C CYS A 259 5.65 2.22 -31.19
N VAL A 260 6.78 2.83 -31.56
CA VAL A 260 8.05 2.12 -31.76
C VAL A 260 9.19 2.87 -31.07
N ASN A 261 10.20 2.14 -30.59
CA ASN A 261 11.38 2.72 -29.93
C ASN A 261 11.03 3.65 -28.76
N ASN A 262 10.15 3.20 -27.87
CA ASN A 262 9.69 3.96 -26.70
C ASN A 262 10.85 4.17 -25.70
N PRO A 263 11.39 5.40 -25.57
CA PRO A 263 12.56 5.65 -24.74
C PRO A 263 12.35 5.24 -23.28
N GLY A 264 13.26 4.41 -22.76
CA GLY A 264 13.24 4.01 -21.36
C GLY A 264 12.21 2.94 -21.00
N LEU A 265 11.42 2.43 -21.94
CA LEU A 265 10.44 1.37 -21.68
C LEU A 265 10.96 -0.05 -21.99
N ASP A 266 12.23 -0.19 -22.39
CA ASP A 266 12.82 -1.48 -22.77
C ASP A 266 12.77 -2.51 -21.65
N ASP A 267 12.94 -2.08 -20.40
CA ASP A 267 12.89 -2.93 -19.20
C ASP A 267 11.50 -2.97 -18.55
N VAL A 268 10.50 -2.33 -19.15
CA VAL A 268 9.14 -2.20 -18.59
C VAL A 268 8.24 -3.26 -19.19
N GLU A 269 7.58 -4.03 -18.34
CA GLU A 269 6.58 -5.02 -18.76
C GLU A 269 5.20 -4.36 -18.88
N PHE A 270 4.87 -3.49 -17.93
CA PHE A 270 3.53 -2.92 -17.81
C PHE A 270 3.56 -1.57 -17.09
N ILE A 271 2.78 -0.60 -17.58
CA ILE A 271 2.43 0.61 -16.82
C ILE A 271 0.93 0.77 -16.85
N ALA A 272 0.33 1.13 -15.73
CA ALA A 272 -1.06 1.56 -15.64
C ALA A 272 -1.15 2.82 -14.80
N THR A 273 -1.78 3.85 -15.35
CA THR A 273 -1.94 5.16 -14.73
C THR A 273 -3.40 5.57 -14.79
N LYS A 274 -3.94 6.01 -13.65
CA LYS A 274 -5.19 6.76 -13.57
C LYS A 274 -4.88 8.20 -13.19
N SER A 275 -5.42 9.14 -13.96
CA SER A 275 -5.31 10.56 -13.72
C SER A 275 -6.70 11.14 -13.55
N TYR A 276 -6.94 11.84 -12.43
CA TYR A 276 -8.20 12.52 -12.15
C TYR A 276 -7.98 14.02 -12.31
N ASN A 277 -8.40 14.53 -13.46
CA ASN A 277 -8.12 15.89 -13.88
C ASN A 277 -9.10 16.88 -13.23
N PRO A 278 -8.66 18.11 -12.89
CA PRO A 278 -9.53 19.13 -12.28
C PRO A 278 -10.74 19.55 -13.12
N ASN A 279 -10.75 19.22 -14.42
CA ASN A 279 -11.83 19.48 -15.34
C ASN A 279 -12.94 18.40 -15.35
N GLY A 280 -12.85 17.40 -14.46
CA GLY A 280 -13.83 16.31 -14.37
C GLY A 280 -13.58 15.14 -15.32
N ILE A 281 -12.39 15.07 -15.93
CA ILE A 281 -11.98 13.97 -16.82
C ILE A 281 -11.11 12.98 -16.06
N ILE A 282 -11.47 11.69 -16.12
CA ILE A 282 -10.64 10.58 -15.65
C ILE A 282 -9.95 9.96 -16.87
N SER A 283 -8.62 9.92 -16.85
CA SER A 283 -7.82 9.30 -17.91
C SER A 283 -7.17 8.03 -17.38
N ILE A 284 -7.48 6.89 -18.01
CA ILE A 284 -6.85 5.60 -17.71
C ILE A 284 -5.88 5.28 -18.85
N SER A 285 -4.59 5.39 -18.58
CA SER A 285 -3.50 5.10 -19.51
C SER A 285 -2.85 3.77 -19.16
N ILE A 286 -2.73 2.87 -20.14
CA ILE A 286 -2.04 1.58 -19.99
C ILE A 286 -0.95 1.48 -21.05
N TYR A 287 0.26 1.10 -20.66
CA TYR A 287 1.34 0.71 -21.56
C TYR A 287 1.56 -0.80 -21.49
N TYR A 288 1.56 -1.45 -22.65
CA TYR A 288 1.86 -2.88 -22.78
C TYR A 288 2.40 -3.19 -24.19
N GLU A 289 3.46 -4.01 -24.26
CA GLU A 289 4.09 -4.50 -25.50
C GLU A 289 4.31 -3.43 -26.59
N GLY A 290 4.70 -2.21 -26.20
CA GLY A 290 5.04 -1.13 -27.14
C GLY A 290 3.87 -0.25 -27.59
N SER A 291 2.64 -0.57 -27.19
CA SER A 291 1.46 0.25 -27.40
C SER A 291 1.03 0.95 -26.11
N PHE A 292 0.41 2.12 -26.26
CA PHE A 292 -0.37 2.73 -25.20
C PHE A 292 -1.86 2.61 -25.49
N TYR A 293 -2.65 2.53 -24.42
CA TYR A 293 -4.10 2.44 -24.45
C TYR A 293 -4.65 3.54 -23.57
N LEU A 294 -5.63 4.30 -24.07
CA LEU A 294 -6.26 5.39 -23.33
C LEU A 294 -7.77 5.17 -23.25
N ILE A 295 -8.30 5.25 -22.05
CA ILE A 295 -9.73 5.38 -21.78
C ILE A 295 -9.94 6.74 -21.12
N ILE A 296 -10.99 7.42 -21.57
CA ILE A 296 -11.39 8.73 -21.08
C ILE A 296 -12.81 8.56 -20.54
N ASP A 297 -12.97 8.77 -19.25
CA ASP A 297 -14.26 8.73 -18.56
C ASP A 297 -14.56 10.10 -17.95
N GLU A 298 -15.83 10.36 -17.70
CA GLU A 298 -16.27 11.50 -16.89
C GLU A 298 -16.28 11.11 -15.41
N GLY A 299 -15.79 11.98 -14.55
CA GLY A 299 -15.89 11.76 -13.11
C GLY A 299 -15.39 12.93 -12.27
N ASN A 300 -16.08 13.17 -11.16
CA ASN A 300 -15.77 14.26 -10.23
C ASN A 300 -15.24 13.76 -8.87
N ASP A 301 -15.26 12.44 -8.63
CA ASP A 301 -14.84 11.84 -7.37
C ASP A 301 -13.48 11.16 -7.52
N ASN A 302 -12.60 11.40 -6.54
CA ASN A 302 -11.28 10.79 -6.43
C ASN A 302 -11.32 9.72 -5.33
N PRO A 303 -11.46 8.42 -5.66
CA PRO A 303 -11.41 7.36 -4.65
C PRO A 303 -10.03 7.35 -4.00
N LEU A 304 -9.96 7.07 -2.69
CA LEU A 304 -8.68 7.05 -1.99
C LEU A 304 -7.70 6.02 -2.55
N LEU A 305 -8.17 4.88 -3.09
CA LEU A 305 -7.34 3.90 -3.77
C LEU A 305 -8.17 3.16 -4.84
N ASP A 306 -8.13 3.64 -6.07
CA ASP A 306 -8.87 3.04 -7.18
C ASP A 306 -8.03 1.95 -7.85
N SER A 307 -8.49 0.70 -7.79
CA SER A 307 -7.80 -0.45 -8.40
C SER A 307 -8.58 -1.09 -9.53
N LYS A 308 -9.68 -0.47 -9.95
CA LYS A 308 -10.53 -1.01 -11.01
C LYS A 308 -9.98 -0.59 -12.37
N PHE A 309 -9.15 -1.42 -12.98
CA PHE A 309 -8.71 -1.18 -14.34
C PHE A 309 -9.53 -2.06 -15.30
N PRO A 310 -9.96 -1.52 -16.45
CA PRO A 310 -10.78 -2.26 -17.40
C PRO A 310 -9.95 -3.35 -18.12
N ASP A 311 -10.63 -4.39 -18.56
CA ASP A 311 -10.05 -5.41 -19.42
C ASP A 311 -10.04 -4.94 -20.88
N ILE A 312 -8.90 -4.41 -21.31
CA ILE A 312 -8.69 -3.94 -22.69
C ILE A 312 -8.29 -5.06 -23.66
N SER A 313 -8.23 -6.31 -23.20
CA SER A 313 -8.02 -7.47 -24.08
C SER A 313 -9.28 -7.89 -24.84
N LEU A 314 -10.46 -7.52 -24.32
CA LEU A 314 -11.78 -7.78 -24.90
C LEU A 314 -12.06 -6.85 -26.08
N ARG A 315 -11.14 -6.79 -27.02
CA ARG A 315 -11.22 -5.94 -28.21
C ARG A 315 -12.30 -6.44 -29.15
N GLY A 316 -13.34 -5.64 -29.31
CA GLY A 316 -14.39 -5.85 -30.30
C GLY A 316 -14.07 -5.17 -31.62
N GLU A 317 -15.10 -4.56 -32.19
CA GLU A 317 -15.00 -3.75 -33.40
C GLU A 317 -14.12 -2.52 -33.18
N GLY A 318 -13.42 -2.07 -34.22
CA GLY A 318 -12.61 -0.87 -34.12
C GLY A 318 -12.20 -0.28 -35.46
N HIS A 319 -11.77 0.97 -35.39
CA HIS A 319 -11.42 1.78 -36.54
C HIS A 319 -10.07 2.43 -36.37
N GLN A 320 -9.26 2.34 -37.41
CA GLN A 320 -8.05 3.15 -37.49
C GLN A 320 -8.44 4.60 -37.76
N ILE A 321 -8.01 5.50 -36.87
CA ILE A 321 -8.24 6.94 -36.99
C ILE A 321 -7.19 7.53 -37.91
N GLN A 322 -5.90 7.30 -37.58
CA GLN A 322 -4.80 7.98 -38.26
C GLN A 322 -3.50 7.16 -38.22
N CYS A 323 -2.65 7.36 -39.23
CA CYS A 323 -1.29 6.84 -39.30
C CYS A 323 -0.28 7.99 -39.26
N TYR A 324 0.84 7.75 -38.59
CA TYR A 324 1.92 8.69 -38.38
C TYR A 324 3.26 8.02 -38.79
N PRO A 325 3.55 7.84 -40.09
CA PRO A 325 4.73 7.11 -40.53
C PRO A 325 6.05 7.65 -39.95
N SER A 326 6.10 8.97 -39.73
CA SER A 326 7.25 9.68 -39.16
C SER A 326 7.05 10.11 -37.70
N GLY A 327 5.93 9.73 -37.06
CA GLY A 327 5.54 10.26 -35.76
C GLY A 327 5.09 11.72 -35.80
N LEU A 328 4.88 12.27 -34.61
CA LEU A 328 4.53 13.67 -34.38
C LEU A 328 5.75 14.43 -33.86
N GLU A 329 5.79 15.76 -34.04
CA GLU A 329 6.88 16.61 -33.56
C GLU A 329 7.18 16.36 -32.08
N HIS A 330 6.13 16.33 -31.26
CA HIS A 330 6.19 16.10 -29.82
C HIS A 330 6.10 14.61 -29.43
N TRP A 331 5.78 13.70 -30.37
CA TRP A 331 5.69 12.26 -30.11
C TRP A 331 6.18 11.42 -31.29
N GLN A 332 7.50 11.42 -31.48
CA GLN A 332 8.17 10.81 -32.63
C GLN A 332 8.02 9.29 -32.72
N GLN A 333 7.62 8.63 -31.63
CA GLN A 333 7.43 7.19 -31.56
C GLN A 333 6.06 6.72 -32.06
N LEU A 334 5.06 7.60 -32.09
CA LEU A 334 3.70 7.27 -32.50
C LEU A 334 3.69 6.82 -33.97
N ARG A 335 2.98 5.73 -34.28
CA ARG A 335 2.85 5.23 -35.66
C ARG A 335 1.41 5.12 -36.11
N LYS A 336 0.50 4.83 -35.19
CA LYS A 336 -0.91 4.60 -35.52
C LYS A 336 -1.78 4.89 -34.31
N MET A 337 -2.92 5.48 -34.57
CA MET A 337 -4.00 5.66 -33.60
C MET A 337 -5.25 4.91 -34.09
N SER A 338 -5.91 4.19 -33.20
CA SER A 338 -7.15 3.45 -33.47
C SER A 338 -8.09 3.57 -32.29
N VAL A 339 -9.40 3.44 -32.52
CA VAL A 339 -10.42 3.33 -31.47
C VAL A 339 -11.06 1.96 -31.53
N TRP A 340 -11.34 1.39 -30.36
CA TRP A 340 -11.87 0.04 -30.20
C TRP A 340 -13.04 0.03 -29.23
N ARG A 341 -14.06 -0.74 -29.56
CA ARG A 341 -15.12 -1.12 -28.62
C ARG A 341 -14.58 -2.20 -27.68
N ILE A 342 -14.90 -2.07 -26.40
CA ILE A 342 -14.74 -3.16 -25.44
C ILE A 342 -15.96 -4.06 -25.54
N ASN A 343 -15.74 -5.34 -25.84
CA ASN A 343 -16.77 -6.36 -25.79
C ASN A 343 -17.02 -6.74 -24.34
N THR A 344 -18.02 -6.16 -23.71
CA THR A 344 -18.54 -6.62 -22.42
C THR A 344 -19.34 -7.91 -22.64
N LEU A 345 -18.65 -9.02 -22.91
CA LEU A 345 -19.24 -10.32 -22.61
C LEU A 345 -19.39 -10.35 -21.10
N GLU A 346 -20.63 -10.44 -20.61
CA GLU A 346 -20.96 -10.61 -19.18
C GLU A 346 -20.02 -11.65 -18.58
N THR A 347 -18.95 -11.15 -17.94
CA THR A 347 -17.91 -12.01 -17.40
C THR A 347 -18.49 -12.56 -16.12
N THR A 348 -19.21 -13.67 -16.24
CA THR A 348 -19.74 -14.42 -15.11
C THR A 348 -18.61 -14.66 -14.11
N ASP A 349 -18.88 -14.35 -12.85
CA ASP A 349 -18.09 -14.46 -11.62
C ASP A 349 -17.22 -15.73 -11.43
N GLU A 350 -17.32 -16.71 -12.32
CA GLU A 350 -16.67 -18.02 -12.25
C GLU A 350 -15.15 -17.96 -12.50
N THR A 351 -14.67 -17.05 -13.35
CA THR A 351 -13.23 -16.92 -13.64
C THR A 351 -12.46 -16.31 -12.46
N ILE A 352 -13.11 -15.39 -11.74
CA ILE A 352 -12.59 -14.72 -10.54
C ILE A 352 -12.32 -15.74 -9.42
N LYS A 353 -13.18 -16.76 -9.27
CA LYS A 353 -13.00 -17.82 -8.26
C LYS A 353 -11.79 -18.72 -8.53
N ARG A 354 -11.41 -18.95 -9.80
CA ARG A 354 -10.29 -19.85 -10.13
C ARG A 354 -8.93 -19.21 -9.92
N SER A 355 -8.78 -17.92 -10.22
CA SER A 355 -7.50 -17.21 -10.07
C SER A 355 -7.16 -16.90 -8.60
N ILE A 356 -8.16 -16.70 -7.74
CA ILE A 356 -7.94 -16.51 -6.30
C ILE A 356 -7.62 -17.85 -5.61
N SER A 357 -8.26 -18.95 -6.03
CA SER A 357 -8.02 -20.27 -5.43
C SER A 357 -6.59 -20.78 -5.69
N SER A 358 -6.02 -20.53 -6.88
CA SER A 358 -4.64 -20.97 -7.18
C SER A 358 -3.56 -20.17 -6.44
N ALA A 359 -3.84 -18.92 -6.07
CA ALA A 359 -2.92 -18.08 -5.30
C ALA A 359 -2.91 -18.41 -3.80
N VAL A 360 -3.97 -19.03 -3.28
CA VAL A 360 -4.10 -19.38 -1.85
C VAL A 360 -3.62 -20.80 -1.54
N GLU A 361 -3.66 -21.73 -2.51
CA GLU A 361 -3.31 -23.14 -2.28
C GLU A 361 -1.81 -23.48 -2.36
N SER A 362 -0.93 -22.53 -2.70
CA SER A 362 0.50 -22.79 -2.92
C SER A 362 1.40 -22.72 -1.67
N ASN A 363 0.85 -22.73 -0.45
CA ASN A 363 1.64 -22.85 0.79
C ASN A 363 1.08 -23.93 1.74
N PRO A 364 1.45 -25.21 1.60
CA PRO A 364 1.37 -26.15 2.72
C PRO A 364 2.54 -25.90 3.67
N ILE A 365 2.20 -25.56 4.91
CA ILE A 365 3.13 -25.49 6.05
C ILE A 365 3.62 -26.91 6.34
N GLU A 366 4.84 -27.24 5.92
CA GLU A 366 5.54 -28.45 6.37
C GLU A 366 5.94 -28.29 7.85
N THR A 367 5.29 -29.08 8.70
CA THR A 367 5.63 -29.22 10.11
C THR A 367 6.77 -30.24 10.27
N ASN A 368 8.02 -29.77 10.24
CA ASN A 368 9.16 -30.64 10.54
C ASN A 368 9.40 -30.75 12.04
N THR A 369 9.18 -31.97 12.54
CA THR A 369 9.58 -32.44 13.88
C THR A 369 11.09 -32.70 13.90
N PRO A 370 11.85 -32.38 14.95
CA PRO A 370 13.29 -32.65 14.96
C PRO A 370 13.55 -34.10 15.39
N GLU A 371 14.01 -34.92 14.45
CA GLU A 371 14.68 -36.18 14.75
C GLU A 371 16.16 -36.00 15.03
N ASN A 372 16.65 -36.93 15.83
CA ASN A 372 17.79 -36.87 16.71
C ASN A 372 18.90 -37.75 16.13
N VAL A 373 20.05 -37.17 15.75
CA VAL A 373 21.30 -37.87 15.38
C VAL A 373 22.42 -36.88 15.73
N GLY A 374 23.43 -37.17 16.55
CA GLY A 374 24.18 -38.39 16.71
C GLY A 374 25.65 -38.02 16.47
N ASP A 375 26.34 -37.84 17.60
CA ASP A 375 27.78 -37.78 17.88
C ASP A 375 28.73 -38.25 16.75
N ASP A 376 29.73 -37.43 16.39
CA ASP A 376 31.08 -37.95 16.16
C ASP A 376 32.19 -36.88 16.31
N THR A 377 33.37 -37.37 16.65
CA THR A 377 34.38 -36.71 17.48
C THR A 377 35.69 -36.40 16.73
N THR A 378 36.28 -35.23 17.03
CA THR A 378 37.75 -34.90 17.12
C THR A 378 38.68 -34.91 15.87
N PRO A 379 39.92 -34.35 15.92
CA PRO A 379 40.45 -33.17 16.67
C PRO A 379 41.47 -32.28 15.89
N LEU A 380 41.72 -31.08 16.48
CA LEU A 380 42.98 -30.28 16.54
C LEU A 380 43.92 -30.11 15.32
N SER A 381 44.20 -28.84 14.99
CA SER A 381 45.58 -28.33 14.93
C SER A 381 45.68 -26.82 15.21
N LYS A 382 46.63 -26.48 16.09
CA LYS A 382 47.04 -25.15 16.58
C LYS A 382 47.92 -24.39 15.57
N GLN A 383 48.19 -23.12 15.91
CA GLN A 383 49.26 -22.19 15.49
C GLN A 383 48.77 -21.08 14.53
N GLY A 384 49.02 -19.79 14.79
CA GLY A 384 49.86 -19.17 15.81
C GLY A 384 49.63 -17.66 15.91
N ASP A 385 49.99 -17.14 17.07
CA ASP A 385 50.10 -15.73 17.44
C ASP A 385 51.05 -14.95 16.51
N THR A 386 50.72 -13.68 16.27
CA THR A 386 51.64 -12.56 16.57
C THR A 386 50.90 -11.21 16.50
N ARG A 387 50.80 -10.55 17.66
CA ARG A 387 50.66 -9.08 17.79
C ARG A 387 51.97 -8.40 17.39
N PRO A 388 51.92 -7.08 17.13
CA PRO A 388 52.64 -6.23 18.07
C PRO A 388 51.84 -5.02 18.57
N ASP A 389 52.27 -4.58 19.75
CA ASP A 389 51.80 -3.46 20.54
C ASP A 389 51.97 -2.08 19.88
N ALA A 390 51.06 -1.16 20.23
CA ALA A 390 51.37 0.25 20.39
C ALA A 390 50.45 0.89 21.46
N ARG A 391 51.02 1.04 22.65
CA ARG A 391 50.78 2.16 23.61
C ARG A 391 51.25 3.47 22.96
N ASP A 392 50.83 4.69 23.26
CA ASP A 392 50.05 5.36 24.30
C ASP A 392 49.55 6.68 23.66
N ASN A 393 48.41 7.23 24.10
CA ASN A 393 48.36 8.58 24.67
C ASN A 393 46.93 8.99 25.05
N PHE A 394 46.78 9.18 26.36
CA PHE A 394 45.77 9.97 27.03
C PHE A 394 45.76 11.42 26.51
N LEU A 395 44.56 11.95 26.24
CA LEU A 395 44.15 13.32 26.57
C LEU A 395 42.65 13.26 26.85
N GLU A 396 42.30 13.41 28.12
CA GLU A 396 40.96 13.75 28.58
C GLU A 396 40.62 15.17 28.13
N ASP A 397 39.35 15.38 27.76
CA ASP A 397 38.43 16.37 28.35
C ASP A 397 37.51 16.97 27.27
N GLY A 398 36.21 17.05 27.57
CA GLY A 398 35.22 17.68 26.70
C GLY A 398 33.85 17.00 26.66
N SER A 399 33.17 16.98 27.80
CA SER A 399 31.71 16.99 27.98
C SER A 399 30.83 16.74 26.74
N GLN A 400 30.25 15.53 26.66
CA GLN A 400 29.21 15.18 25.70
C GLN A 400 28.07 14.46 26.44
N ASP A 401 27.58 15.09 27.52
CA ASP A 401 26.52 14.53 28.40
C ASP A 401 25.16 15.21 28.21
N SER A 402 25.01 16.18 27.29
CA SER A 402 23.75 16.95 27.17
C SER A 402 22.73 16.38 26.19
N ASP A 403 23.17 15.56 25.23
CA ASP A 403 22.29 15.05 24.16
C ASP A 403 21.70 13.69 24.56
N ASP A 404 22.49 12.81 25.17
CA ASP A 404 22.02 11.53 25.72
C ASP A 404 21.03 11.72 26.88
N GLU A 405 21.16 12.79 27.67
CA GLU A 405 20.23 13.09 28.76
C GLU A 405 18.88 13.63 28.24
N ASN A 406 18.87 14.36 27.10
CA ASN A 406 17.65 14.83 26.45
C ASN A 406 16.92 13.70 25.73
N ASP A 407 17.63 12.79 25.06
CA ASP A 407 17.05 11.61 24.43
C ASP A 407 16.46 10.66 25.49
N LEU A 408 17.16 10.44 26.61
CA LEU A 408 16.65 9.65 27.73
C LEU A 408 15.44 10.30 28.44
N LYS A 409 15.32 11.64 28.36
CA LYS A 409 14.22 12.41 28.98
C LYS A 409 12.99 12.48 28.07
N MET A 410 13.18 12.55 26.75
CA MET A 410 12.13 12.34 25.74
C MET A 410 11.61 10.89 25.80
N MET A 411 12.51 9.91 25.90
CA MET A 411 12.19 8.48 25.97
C MET A 411 11.42 8.13 27.27
N LYS A 412 11.83 8.63 28.43
CA LYS A 412 11.05 8.47 29.70
C LYS A 412 9.68 9.16 29.69
N CYS A 413 9.44 10.12 28.80
CA CYS A 413 8.15 10.78 28.64
C CYS A 413 7.16 9.84 27.94
N SER A 414 7.63 9.08 26.94
CA SER A 414 6.86 8.22 26.04
C SER A 414 6.06 7.11 26.75
N ILE A 415 6.68 6.37 27.69
CA ILE A 415 5.98 5.33 28.47
C ILE A 415 4.93 5.92 29.42
N ASN A 416 5.23 7.05 30.08
CA ASN A 416 4.27 7.69 30.98
C ASN A 416 3.11 8.29 30.19
N GLU A 417 3.36 8.86 29.01
CA GLU A 417 2.32 9.30 28.08
C GLU A 417 1.47 8.13 27.59
N CYS A 418 2.04 6.97 27.27
CA CYS A 418 1.27 5.77 26.94
C CYS A 418 0.34 5.33 28.07
N ILE A 419 0.86 5.32 29.31
CA ILE A 419 0.07 4.96 30.49
C ILE A 419 -1.03 5.98 30.70
N ASP A 420 -0.73 7.28 30.57
CA ASP A 420 -1.71 8.34 30.73
C ASP A 420 -2.75 8.31 29.59
N ILE A 421 -2.36 8.01 28.35
CA ILE A 421 -3.28 7.82 27.21
C ILE A 421 -4.14 6.58 27.42
N MET A 422 -3.56 5.45 27.84
CA MET A 422 -4.33 4.22 28.12
C MET A 422 -5.23 4.40 29.34
N ASP A 423 -4.75 4.99 30.43
CA ASP A 423 -5.54 5.27 31.63
C ASP A 423 -6.62 6.33 31.34
N ASN A 424 -6.38 7.32 30.48
CA ASN A 424 -7.38 8.30 30.04
C ASN A 424 -8.40 7.68 29.07
N ALA A 425 -7.98 6.82 28.14
CA ALA A 425 -8.88 6.09 27.25
C ALA A 425 -9.74 5.12 28.05
N ILE A 426 -9.15 4.37 28.98
CA ILE A 426 -9.84 3.51 29.93
C ILE A 426 -10.78 4.35 30.80
N SER A 427 -10.35 5.49 31.35
CA SER A 427 -11.19 6.37 32.18
C SER A 427 -12.34 7.00 31.39
N SER A 428 -12.14 7.36 30.12
CA SER A 428 -13.17 7.87 29.21
C SER A 428 -14.19 6.80 28.81
N LEU A 429 -13.79 5.52 28.83
CA LEU A 429 -14.69 4.38 28.63
C LEU A 429 -15.40 3.96 29.93
N LEU A 430 -14.92 4.41 31.09
CA LEU A 430 -15.43 4.10 32.43
C LEU A 430 -16.42 5.14 32.97
N THR A 431 -16.55 6.31 32.35
CA THR A 431 -17.61 7.25 32.69
C THR A 431 -18.92 6.75 32.08
N GLU A 432 -19.86 6.33 32.93
CA GLU A 432 -21.23 5.90 32.58
C GLU A 432 -22.04 6.97 31.82
N ASP A 433 -21.50 8.19 31.66
CA ASP A 433 -22.06 9.32 30.91
C ASP A 433 -21.29 9.63 29.61
N TYR A 434 -20.74 8.65 28.88
CA TYR A 434 -20.36 8.90 27.49
C TYR A 434 -21.63 8.96 26.63
N GLU A 435 -22.34 10.10 26.68
CA GLU A 435 -23.24 10.47 25.61
C GLU A 435 -22.38 10.65 24.36
N MET A 436 -22.55 9.73 23.41
CA MET A 436 -21.97 9.84 22.08
C MET A 436 -22.20 11.26 21.56
N PRO A 437 -21.14 12.02 21.17
CA PRO A 437 -21.27 13.40 20.74
C PRO A 437 -22.41 13.53 19.72
N GLU A 438 -23.30 14.52 19.88
CA GLU A 438 -24.45 14.72 18.99
C GLU A 438 -24.05 14.73 17.50
N SER A 439 -22.84 15.18 17.19
CA SER A 439 -22.24 15.17 15.85
C SER A 439 -21.98 13.77 15.28
N LEU A 440 -21.68 12.77 16.11
CA LEU A 440 -21.57 11.35 15.74
C LEU A 440 -22.95 10.68 15.70
N ARG A 441 -23.86 11.07 16.60
CA ARG A 441 -25.26 10.61 16.62
C ARG A 441 -26.01 11.01 15.35
N TYR A 442 -25.78 12.23 14.87
CA TYR A 442 -26.36 12.73 13.62
C TYR A 442 -25.79 12.03 12.37
N LYS A 443 -24.53 11.57 12.43
CA LYS A 443 -23.89 10.81 11.33
C LYS A 443 -24.35 9.36 11.28
N LEU A 444 -24.54 8.70 12.42
CA LEU A 444 -25.06 7.34 12.51
C LEU A 444 -26.54 7.26 12.09
N VAL A 445 -27.38 8.21 12.50
CA VAL A 445 -28.79 8.27 12.05
C VAL A 445 -28.89 8.53 10.55
N LYS A 446 -28.03 9.39 9.98
CA LYS A 446 -27.96 9.58 8.52
C LYS A 446 -27.47 8.34 7.76
N MET A 447 -26.58 7.54 8.34
CA MET A 447 -26.16 6.27 7.74
C MET A 447 -27.28 5.23 7.78
N GLU A 448 -28.04 5.12 8.87
CA GLU A 448 -29.20 4.23 8.96
C GLU A 448 -30.34 4.63 8.01
N ASP A 449 -30.58 5.93 7.84
CA ASP A 449 -31.59 6.43 6.88
C ASP A 449 -31.15 6.20 5.42
N SER A 450 -29.84 6.27 5.13
CA SER A 450 -29.27 5.97 3.81
C SER A 450 -29.33 4.47 3.48
N VAL A 451 -29.12 3.60 4.47
CA VAL A 451 -29.24 2.14 4.28
C VAL A 451 -30.70 1.71 4.10
N LYS A 452 -31.64 2.35 4.80
CA LYS A 452 -33.09 2.10 4.63
C LYS A 452 -33.64 2.67 3.32
N SER A 453 -33.06 3.74 2.78
CA SER A 453 -33.43 4.24 1.44
C SER A 453 -32.94 3.33 0.31
N ASP A 454 -31.81 2.64 0.50
CA ASP A 454 -31.29 1.68 -0.48
C ASP A 454 -32.06 0.34 -0.46
N GLU A 455 -32.49 -0.13 0.72
CA GLU A 455 -33.33 -1.32 0.84
C GLU A 455 -34.76 -1.12 0.28
N SER A 456 -35.26 0.12 0.26
CA SER A 456 -36.58 0.43 -0.31
C SER A 456 -36.57 0.67 -1.83
N GLN A 457 -35.38 0.72 -2.46
CA GLN A 457 -35.25 0.73 -3.93
C GLN A 457 -34.96 -0.65 -4.54
N CYS A 458 -34.55 -1.64 -3.75
CA CYS A 458 -34.35 -3.01 -4.23
C CYS A 458 -35.57 -3.89 -3.89
N GLY A 459 -36.63 -3.76 -4.68
CA GLY A 459 -37.82 -4.60 -4.58
C GLY A 459 -37.51 -6.06 -4.98
N ILE A 460 -37.12 -6.89 -4.01
CA ILE A 460 -37.14 -8.34 -4.14
C ILE A 460 -38.40 -8.84 -3.43
N GLN A 461 -39.44 -9.11 -4.20
CA GLN A 461 -40.57 -9.93 -3.74
C GLN A 461 -40.12 -11.38 -3.70
N THR A 462 -39.93 -11.94 -2.51
CA THR A 462 -39.94 -13.40 -2.32
C THR A 462 -41.38 -13.85 -2.16
N GLU A 463 -41.94 -14.47 -3.21
CA GLU A 463 -43.17 -15.24 -3.13
C GLU A 463 -42.90 -16.55 -2.36
N ASP A 464 -43.54 -16.68 -1.21
CA ASP A 464 -43.74 -17.96 -0.54
C ASP A 464 -44.78 -18.79 -1.34
N GLN A 465 -44.37 -19.96 -1.84
CA GLN A 465 -45.28 -21.05 -2.16
C GLN A 465 -44.74 -22.40 -1.67
N TYR A 466 -45.50 -22.94 -0.71
CA TYR A 466 -45.59 -24.32 -0.18
C TYR A 466 -44.53 -24.85 0.79
#